data_AF-A0A821YS14-F1
#
_entry.id   AF-A0A821YS14-F1
#
_cell.length_a   1.000
_cell.length_b   1.000
_cell.length_c   1.000
_cell.angle_alpha   90.00
_cell.angle_beta   90.00
_cell.angle_gamma   90.00
#
_symmetry.space_group_name_H-M   'P 1'
#
loop_
_entity.id
_entity.type
_entity.pdbx_description
1 polymer ?
#
loop_
_entity_poly.entity_id
_entity_poly.type
_entity_poly.pdbx_seq_one_letter_code
_entity_poly.pdbx_strand_id
1 'polypeptide(L)'
;MQSHLNPMSHLMNIDKLQNRKNKLVKALIASAASLIDISEEDVLNDTFYLASRESFTYAVLFDESLNSLPIHAQAIIHLKNKWKSWESTGIHAQDVSRWQRFTMEQTAIIHNIWTLVIPAKGSIHPLDGLFDATHRNMKAKMEMSDKVVTCIDAYCQQASDKDACYELVRQWHDRFDREVVKSIEISPLLKCIVPFAEKFNQFANVRSWRAFLNQQMTINAVKGPLQRQPMAANKPQIENNAPLQDEPGT
;
A
#
# COMPACT_ATOMS: atom_id res chain seq x y z
N MET A 1 -27.39 -13.94 -10.10
CA MET A 1 -27.71 -14.28 -11.51
C MET A 1 -28.20 -15.72 -11.54
N GLN A 2 -29.25 -16.03 -12.30
CA GLN A 2 -29.86 -17.37 -12.33
C GLN A 2 -28.87 -18.40 -12.90
N SER A 3 -28.19 -19.16 -12.04
CA SER A 3 -27.22 -20.20 -12.44
C SER A 3 -27.82 -21.32 -13.30
N HIS A 4 -29.15 -21.41 -13.33
CA HIS A 4 -29.93 -22.37 -14.11
C HIS A 4 -29.93 -22.15 -15.62
N LEU A 5 -29.28 -21.10 -16.15
CA LEU A 5 -29.18 -20.85 -17.59
C LEU A 5 -27.77 -21.08 -18.15
N ASN A 6 -26.77 -21.44 -17.32
CA ASN A 6 -25.42 -21.70 -17.81
C ASN A 6 -25.35 -23.13 -18.41
N PRO A 7 -25.16 -23.28 -19.74
CA PRO A 7 -25.09 -24.60 -20.38
C PRO A 7 -23.95 -25.46 -19.83
N MET A 8 -22.84 -24.82 -19.42
CA MET A 8 -21.70 -25.51 -18.82
C MET A 8 -22.07 -26.11 -17.45
N SER A 9 -22.79 -25.35 -16.61
CA SER A 9 -23.26 -25.83 -15.32
C SER A 9 -24.23 -27.01 -15.47
N HIS A 10 -25.08 -27.01 -16.51
CA HIS A 10 -25.94 -28.15 -16.83
C HIS A 10 -25.15 -29.39 -17.25
N LEU A 11 -24.16 -29.22 -18.15
CA LEU A 11 -23.29 -30.33 -18.57
C LEU A 11 -22.54 -30.93 -17.38
N MET A 12 -22.00 -30.09 -16.49
CA MET A 12 -21.31 -30.53 -15.27
C MET A 12 -22.26 -31.27 -14.32
N ASN A 13 -23.51 -30.80 -14.17
CA ASN A 13 -24.52 -31.49 -13.36
C ASN A 13 -24.87 -32.87 -13.94
N ILE A 14 -25.02 -32.99 -15.26
CA ILE A 14 -25.26 -34.28 -15.94
C ILE A 14 -24.07 -35.21 -15.72
N ASP A 15 -22.83 -34.73 -15.86
CA ASP A 15 -21.62 -35.55 -15.63
C ASP A 15 -21.58 -36.10 -14.20
N LYS A 16 -21.91 -35.26 -13.20
CA LYS A 16 -22.03 -35.67 -11.79
C LYS A 16 -23.11 -36.74 -11.58
N LEU A 17 -24.32 -36.52 -12.10
CA LEU A 17 -25.43 -37.48 -11.98
C LEU A 17 -25.11 -38.84 -12.62
N GLN A 18 -24.23 -38.86 -13.62
CA GLN A 18 -23.79 -40.06 -14.31
C GLN A 18 -22.47 -40.63 -13.76
N ASN A 19 -22.07 -40.23 -12.56
CA ASN A 19 -20.83 -40.66 -11.89
C ASN A 19 -19.59 -40.49 -12.77
N ARG A 20 -19.57 -39.47 -13.63
CA ARG A 20 -18.46 -39.13 -14.53
C ARG A 20 -18.07 -40.29 -15.47
N LYS A 21 -19.02 -41.13 -15.87
CA LYS A 21 -18.76 -42.25 -16.80
C LYS A 21 -19.11 -41.94 -18.25
N ASN A 22 -19.90 -40.89 -18.49
CA ASN A 22 -20.38 -40.58 -19.83
C ASN A 22 -19.32 -39.85 -20.66
N LYS A 23 -18.75 -40.56 -21.65
CA LYS A 23 -17.72 -40.03 -22.54
C LYS A 23 -18.21 -38.86 -23.40
N LEU A 24 -19.47 -38.88 -23.84
CA LEU A 24 -20.03 -37.80 -24.65
C LEU A 24 -20.13 -36.52 -23.83
N VAL A 25 -20.64 -36.59 -22.61
CA VAL A 25 -20.77 -35.44 -21.71
C VAL A 25 -19.39 -34.86 -21.41
N LYS A 26 -18.39 -35.70 -21.11
CA LYS A 26 -17.00 -35.25 -20.92
C LYS A 26 -16.41 -34.56 -22.15
N ALA A 27 -16.66 -35.08 -23.35
CA ALA A 27 -16.19 -34.47 -24.59
C ALA A 27 -16.84 -33.10 -24.83
N LEU A 28 -18.13 -32.96 -24.52
CA LEU A 28 -18.84 -31.68 -24.60
C LEU A 28 -18.31 -30.67 -23.58
N ILE A 29 -18.07 -31.08 -22.33
CA ILE A 29 -17.45 -30.24 -21.30
C ILE A 29 -16.07 -29.78 -21.75
N ALA A 30 -15.22 -30.70 -22.23
CA ALA A 30 -13.87 -30.36 -22.69
C ALA A 30 -13.90 -29.38 -23.88
N SER A 31 -14.79 -29.62 -24.85
CA SER A 31 -14.95 -28.74 -26.01
C SER A 31 -15.47 -27.36 -25.60
N ALA A 32 -16.45 -27.28 -24.70
CA ALA A 32 -16.97 -26.01 -24.21
C ALA A 32 -15.90 -25.25 -23.41
N ALA A 33 -15.19 -25.93 -22.51
CA ALA A 33 -14.11 -25.35 -21.72
C ALA A 33 -12.96 -24.82 -22.60
N SER A 34 -12.65 -25.47 -23.72
CA SER A 34 -11.59 -25.02 -24.63
C SER A 34 -11.89 -23.70 -25.35
N LEU A 35 -13.16 -23.25 -25.34
CA LEU A 35 -13.58 -21.98 -25.93
C LEU A 35 -13.55 -20.83 -24.93
N ILE A 36 -13.34 -21.13 -23.64
CA ILE A 36 -13.34 -20.14 -22.58
C ILE A 36 -11.90 -19.74 -22.31
N ASP A 37 -11.61 -18.45 -22.49
CA ASP A 37 -10.38 -17.83 -22.01
C ASP A 37 -10.67 -17.15 -20.66
N ILE A 38 -9.82 -17.40 -19.67
CA ILE A 38 -9.91 -16.74 -18.37
C ILE A 38 -8.70 -15.83 -18.23
N SER A 39 -8.95 -14.52 -18.11
CA SER A 39 -7.89 -13.55 -17.88
C SER A 39 -7.37 -13.58 -16.44
N GLU A 40 -6.18 -13.03 -16.20
CA GLU A 40 -5.65 -12.87 -14.84
C GLU A 40 -6.56 -12.00 -13.96
N GLU A 41 -7.19 -10.99 -14.56
CA GLU A 41 -8.13 -10.10 -13.86
C GLU A 41 -9.38 -10.85 -13.43
N ASP A 42 -9.95 -11.70 -14.30
CA ASP A 42 -11.12 -12.52 -13.97
C ASP A 42 -10.82 -13.48 -12.82
N VAL A 43 -9.67 -14.16 -12.89
CA VAL A 43 -9.20 -15.04 -11.80
C VAL A 43 -9.12 -14.24 -10.51
N LEU A 44 -8.47 -13.08 -10.51
CA LEU A 44 -8.31 -12.29 -9.29
C LEU A 44 -9.65 -11.75 -8.76
N ASN A 45 -10.57 -11.38 -9.65
CA ASN A 45 -11.90 -10.95 -9.28
C ASN A 45 -12.65 -12.07 -8.56
N ASP A 46 -12.70 -13.25 -9.16
CA ASP A 46 -13.44 -14.41 -8.65
C ASP A 46 -12.82 -15.05 -7.40
N THR A 47 -11.52 -14.83 -7.17
CA THR A 47 -10.76 -15.53 -6.11
C THR A 47 -10.31 -14.62 -4.96
N PHE A 48 -10.47 -13.31 -5.11
CA PHE A 48 -10.11 -12.35 -4.08
C PHE A 48 -11.15 -11.22 -3.96
N TYR A 49 -11.44 -10.48 -5.03
CA TYR A 49 -12.27 -9.27 -4.92
C TYR A 49 -13.76 -9.55 -4.67
N LEU A 50 -14.29 -10.59 -5.30
CA LEU A 50 -15.68 -11.04 -5.27
C LEU A 50 -15.74 -12.56 -5.01
N ALA A 51 -14.88 -13.04 -4.11
CA ALA A 51 -14.76 -14.46 -3.81
C ALA A 51 -16.11 -15.09 -3.43
N SER A 52 -16.53 -16.09 -4.21
CA SER A 52 -17.79 -16.81 -4.04
C SER A 52 -17.64 -18.25 -4.52
N ARG A 53 -18.39 -19.18 -3.90
CA ARG A 53 -18.48 -20.58 -4.38
C ARG A 53 -19.23 -20.71 -5.70
N GLU A 54 -20.00 -19.69 -6.05
CA GLU A 54 -20.76 -19.63 -7.29
C GLU A 54 -19.95 -19.04 -8.46
N SER A 55 -18.73 -18.56 -8.19
CA SER A 55 -17.89 -17.98 -9.24
C SER A 55 -17.42 -19.05 -10.22
N PHE A 56 -17.19 -18.64 -11.47
CA PHE A 56 -16.73 -19.56 -12.50
C PHE A 56 -15.35 -20.10 -12.15
N THR A 57 -14.44 -19.25 -11.68
CA THR A 57 -13.10 -19.69 -11.28
C THR A 57 -13.14 -20.67 -10.11
N TYR A 58 -14.06 -20.51 -9.14
CA TYR A 58 -14.22 -21.51 -8.07
C TYR A 58 -14.64 -22.87 -8.63
N ALA A 59 -15.61 -22.90 -9.57
CA ALA A 59 -16.01 -24.13 -10.23
C ALA A 59 -14.85 -24.75 -11.02
N VAL A 60 -14.07 -23.93 -11.75
CA VAL A 60 -12.89 -24.38 -12.49
C VAL A 60 -11.86 -25.04 -11.58
N LEU A 61 -11.63 -24.51 -10.37
CA LEU A 61 -10.61 -24.98 -9.43
C LEU A 61 -11.01 -26.22 -8.62
N PHE A 62 -12.30 -26.43 -8.35
CA PHE A 62 -12.76 -27.47 -7.42
C PHE A 62 -13.68 -28.53 -8.04
N ASP A 63 -14.20 -28.32 -9.25
CA ASP A 63 -14.99 -29.33 -9.91
C ASP A 63 -14.11 -30.36 -10.62
N GLU A 64 -14.20 -31.62 -10.19
CA GLU A 64 -13.41 -32.71 -10.75
C GLU A 64 -13.58 -32.89 -12.27
N SER A 65 -14.71 -32.48 -12.85
CA SER A 65 -14.93 -32.54 -14.30
C SER A 65 -14.03 -31.56 -15.08
N LEU A 66 -13.46 -30.55 -14.40
CA LEU A 66 -12.60 -29.51 -14.98
C LEU A 66 -11.13 -29.65 -14.59
N ASN A 67 -10.80 -30.38 -13.51
CA ASN A 67 -9.44 -30.51 -12.98
C ASN A 67 -8.38 -30.96 -13.99
N SER A 68 -8.76 -31.80 -14.96
CA SER A 68 -7.84 -32.31 -15.98
C SER A 68 -7.76 -31.44 -17.24
N LEU A 69 -8.52 -30.34 -17.31
CA LEU A 69 -8.63 -29.51 -18.50
C LEU A 69 -7.62 -28.34 -18.46
N PRO A 70 -7.20 -27.82 -19.64
CA PRO A 70 -6.26 -26.70 -19.71
C PRO A 70 -6.68 -25.46 -18.92
N ILE A 71 -7.98 -25.18 -18.87
CA ILE A 71 -8.55 -24.03 -18.16
C ILE A 71 -8.26 -24.04 -16.64
N HIS A 72 -8.24 -25.23 -16.02
CA HIS A 72 -7.84 -25.37 -14.62
C HIS A 72 -6.35 -25.03 -14.45
N ALA A 73 -5.48 -25.54 -15.33
CA ALA A 73 -4.06 -25.24 -15.28
C ALA A 73 -3.79 -23.73 -15.49
N GLN A 74 -4.52 -23.08 -16.40
CA GLN A 74 -4.45 -21.64 -16.63
C GLN A 74 -4.81 -20.84 -15.37
N ALA A 75 -5.94 -21.16 -14.72
CA ALA A 75 -6.35 -20.51 -13.47
C ALA A 75 -5.29 -20.65 -12.36
N ILE A 76 -4.72 -21.85 -12.19
CA ILE A 76 -3.64 -22.10 -11.23
C ILE A 76 -2.38 -21.29 -11.55
N ILE A 77 -2.02 -21.14 -12.83
CA ILE A 77 -0.86 -20.34 -13.25
C ILE A 77 -1.08 -18.86 -12.89
N HIS A 78 -2.25 -18.30 -13.19
CA HIS A 78 -2.57 -16.91 -12.84
C HIS A 78 -2.51 -16.67 -11.33
N LEU A 79 -3.10 -17.57 -10.53
CA LEU A 79 -3.01 -17.53 -9.07
C LEU A 79 -1.55 -17.59 -8.57
N LYS A 80 -0.74 -18.49 -9.12
CA LYS A 80 0.69 -18.59 -8.77
C LYS A 80 1.46 -17.32 -9.12
N ASN A 81 1.20 -16.73 -10.28
CA ASN A 81 1.86 -15.49 -10.71
C ASN A 81 1.50 -14.33 -9.77
N LYS A 82 0.22 -14.20 -9.42
CA LYS A 82 -0.23 -13.18 -8.48
C LYS A 82 0.36 -13.37 -7.08
N TRP A 83 0.39 -14.60 -6.56
CA TRP A 83 1.05 -14.93 -5.29
C TRP A 83 2.53 -14.51 -5.30
N LYS A 84 3.27 -14.88 -6.36
CA LYS A 84 4.68 -14.46 -6.52
C LYS A 84 4.83 -12.95 -6.57
N SER A 85 3.93 -12.25 -7.26
CA SER A 85 3.92 -10.78 -7.30
C SER A 85 3.73 -10.18 -5.91
N TRP A 86 2.80 -10.71 -5.12
CA TRP A 86 2.60 -10.26 -3.74
C TRP A 86 3.81 -10.54 -2.83
N GLU A 87 4.45 -11.71 -2.94
CA GLU A 87 5.67 -12.01 -2.16
C GLU A 87 6.85 -11.09 -2.54
N SER A 88 7.06 -10.84 -3.83
CA SER A 88 8.23 -10.12 -4.34
C SER A 88 8.06 -8.60 -4.30
N THR A 89 7.03 -8.09 -4.99
CA THR A 89 6.76 -6.66 -5.16
C THR A 89 6.02 -6.10 -3.95
N GLY A 90 5.13 -6.88 -3.33
CA GLY A 90 4.29 -6.48 -2.22
C GLY A 90 2.82 -6.32 -2.60
N ILE A 91 2.00 -5.90 -1.64
CA ILE A 91 0.55 -5.76 -1.77
C ILE A 91 0.16 -4.27 -1.78
N HIS A 92 -0.83 -3.90 -2.58
CA HIS A 92 -1.41 -2.54 -2.59
C HIS A 92 -2.21 -2.26 -1.32
N ALA A 93 -2.24 -1.01 -0.87
CA ALA A 93 -2.97 -0.63 0.34
C ALA A 93 -4.46 -0.97 0.25
N GLN A 94 -5.09 -0.74 -0.92
CA GLN A 94 -6.48 -1.08 -1.16
C GLN A 94 -6.81 -2.57 -0.97
N ASP A 95 -5.89 -3.46 -1.38
CA ASP A 95 -6.06 -4.90 -1.25
C ASP A 95 -5.95 -5.30 0.23
N VAL A 96 -5.03 -4.67 0.98
CA VAL A 96 -4.91 -4.85 2.44
C VAL A 96 -6.16 -4.36 3.16
N SER A 97 -6.68 -3.18 2.80
CA SER A 97 -7.91 -2.65 3.39
C SER A 97 -9.11 -3.53 3.08
N ARG A 98 -9.17 -4.13 1.87
CA ARG A 98 -10.22 -5.08 1.51
C ARG A 98 -10.10 -6.37 2.33
N TRP A 99 -8.89 -6.90 2.49
CA TRP A 99 -8.62 -8.08 3.30
C TRP A 99 -9.19 -7.97 4.72
N GLN A 100 -8.98 -6.83 5.36
CA GLN A 100 -9.47 -6.56 6.72
C GLN A 100 -11.00 -6.46 6.82
N ARG A 101 -11.72 -6.41 5.69
CA ARG A 101 -13.18 -6.21 5.63
C ARG A 101 -13.94 -7.44 5.10
N PHE A 102 -13.23 -8.52 4.76
CA PHE A 102 -13.90 -9.75 4.32
C PHE A 102 -14.73 -10.37 5.44
N THR A 103 -15.86 -10.96 5.08
CA THR A 103 -16.64 -11.78 6.00
C THR A 103 -15.92 -13.11 6.27
N MET A 104 -16.27 -13.78 7.36
CA MET A 104 -15.71 -15.11 7.67
C MET A 104 -15.90 -16.11 6.51
N GLU A 105 -17.05 -16.05 5.82
CA GLU A 105 -17.33 -16.91 4.67
C GLU A 105 -16.41 -16.60 3.48
N GLN A 106 -16.25 -15.32 3.13
CA GLN A 106 -15.33 -14.90 2.07
C GLN A 106 -13.90 -15.31 2.39
N THR A 107 -13.45 -15.06 3.63
CA THR A 107 -12.12 -15.47 4.08
C THR A 107 -11.93 -16.98 3.92
N ALA A 108 -12.89 -17.80 4.33
CA ALA A 108 -12.80 -19.26 4.16
C ALA A 108 -12.71 -19.69 2.69
N ILE A 109 -13.48 -19.06 1.80
CA ILE A 109 -13.42 -19.34 0.35
C ILE A 109 -12.05 -18.96 -0.22
N ILE A 110 -11.55 -17.77 0.11
CA ILE A 110 -10.24 -17.28 -0.32
C ILE A 110 -9.15 -18.24 0.19
N HIS A 111 -9.16 -18.64 1.46
CA HIS A 111 -8.20 -19.62 1.98
C HIS A 111 -8.22 -20.93 1.21
N ASN A 112 -9.41 -21.49 0.95
CA ASN A 112 -9.52 -22.74 0.21
C ASN A 112 -8.91 -22.61 -1.18
N ILE A 113 -9.14 -21.49 -1.89
CA ILE A 113 -8.55 -21.25 -3.21
C ILE A 113 -7.04 -21.11 -3.13
N TRP A 114 -6.55 -20.20 -2.27
CA TRP A 114 -5.14 -19.81 -2.28
C TRP A 114 -4.22 -20.89 -1.68
N THR A 115 -4.74 -21.79 -0.85
CA THR A 115 -3.99 -22.98 -0.41
C THR A 115 -3.61 -23.93 -1.55
N LEU A 116 -4.27 -23.85 -2.72
CA LEU A 116 -3.89 -24.62 -3.92
C LEU A 116 -2.55 -24.17 -4.51
N VAL A 117 -2.14 -22.92 -4.29
CA VAL A 117 -0.95 -22.33 -4.92
C VAL A 117 0.12 -21.90 -3.94
N ILE A 118 -0.24 -21.68 -2.68
CA ILE A 118 0.70 -21.28 -1.63
C ILE A 118 1.49 -22.51 -1.18
N PRO A 119 2.82 -22.49 -1.25
CA PRO A 119 3.64 -23.59 -0.75
C PRO A 119 3.48 -23.75 0.77
N ALA A 120 3.39 -24.99 1.25
CA ALA A 120 3.33 -25.32 2.67
C ALA A 120 4.67 -25.00 3.37
N LYS A 121 4.94 -23.72 3.65
CA LYS A 121 6.17 -23.23 4.29
C LYS A 121 6.10 -23.26 5.82
N GLY A 122 5.59 -24.34 6.42
CA GLY A 122 5.53 -24.52 7.88
C GLY A 122 4.66 -23.53 8.68
N SER A 123 4.12 -22.48 8.03
CA SER A 123 3.08 -21.61 8.58
C SER A 123 1.71 -22.15 8.23
N ILE A 124 0.81 -22.14 9.22
CA ILE A 124 -0.56 -22.65 9.10
C ILE A 124 -1.35 -21.80 8.08
N HIS A 125 -1.06 -20.49 7.97
CA HIS A 125 -1.68 -19.58 7.00
C HIS A 125 -0.67 -18.55 6.44
N PRO A 126 0.09 -18.88 5.38
CA PRO A 126 1.08 -17.96 4.80
C PRO A 126 0.45 -16.71 4.17
N LEU A 127 -0.81 -16.80 3.72
CA LEU A 127 -1.56 -15.66 3.18
C LEU A 127 -1.81 -14.59 4.26
N ASP A 128 -2.35 -14.99 5.41
CA ASP A 128 -2.63 -14.11 6.53
C ASP A 128 -1.36 -13.42 7.01
N GLY A 129 -0.29 -14.20 7.18
CA GLY A 129 1.00 -13.66 7.58
C GLY A 129 1.51 -12.56 6.65
N LEU A 130 1.29 -12.71 5.34
CA LEU A 130 1.69 -11.70 4.35
C LEU A 130 0.82 -10.43 4.45
N PHE A 131 -0.51 -10.59 4.53
CA PHE A 131 -1.44 -9.46 4.64
C PHE A 131 -1.28 -8.74 5.99
N ASP A 132 -1.11 -9.45 7.11
CA ASP A 132 -0.91 -8.89 8.44
C ASP A 132 0.44 -8.18 8.58
N ALA A 133 1.51 -8.74 8.00
CA ALA A 133 2.81 -8.06 7.94
C ALA A 133 2.69 -6.75 7.13
N THR A 134 1.98 -6.79 6.00
CA THR A 134 1.78 -5.60 5.16
C THR A 134 0.89 -4.57 5.86
N HIS A 135 -0.16 -5.00 6.54
CA HIS A 135 -1.04 -4.14 7.32
C HIS A 135 -0.29 -3.45 8.46
N ARG A 136 0.56 -4.16 9.21
CA ARG A 136 1.43 -3.56 10.23
C ARG A 136 2.37 -2.51 9.65
N ASN A 137 2.96 -2.78 8.49
CA ASN A 137 3.82 -1.82 7.78
C ASN A 137 3.04 -0.58 7.35
N MET A 138 1.86 -0.76 6.75
CA MET A 138 0.95 0.33 6.39
C MET A 138 0.58 1.18 7.61
N LYS A 139 0.19 0.55 8.72
CA LYS A 139 -0.20 1.24 9.95
C LYS A 139 0.95 2.04 10.56
N ALA A 140 2.15 1.45 10.66
CA ALA A 140 3.33 2.15 11.19
C ALA A 140 3.68 3.40 10.37
N LYS A 141 3.52 3.32 9.04
CA LYS A 141 3.68 4.46 8.14
C LYS A 141 2.59 5.52 8.38
N MET A 142 1.32 5.15 8.43
CA MET A 142 0.23 6.10 8.71
C MET A 142 0.40 6.78 10.08
N GLU A 143 0.74 6.02 11.14
CA GLU A 143 0.99 6.57 12.48
C GLU A 143 2.12 7.61 12.48
N MET A 144 3.14 7.42 11.65
CA MET A 144 4.21 8.39 11.48
C MET A 144 3.71 9.68 10.80
N SER A 145 2.81 9.56 9.83
CA SER A 145 2.10 10.68 9.21
C SER A 145 1.33 11.50 10.23
N ASP A 146 0.50 10.83 11.03
CA ASP A 146 -0.36 11.48 12.01
C ASP A 146 0.46 12.24 13.05
N LYS A 147 1.60 11.67 13.49
CA LYS A 147 2.54 12.34 14.39
C LYS A 147 3.11 13.61 13.76
N VAL A 148 3.52 13.57 12.50
CA VAL A 148 4.09 14.73 11.81
C VAL A 148 3.02 15.79 11.58
N VAL A 149 1.82 15.43 11.14
CA VAL A 149 0.68 16.36 11.01
C VAL A 149 0.40 17.06 12.34
N THR A 150 0.26 16.29 13.42
CA THR A 150 0.02 16.85 14.76
C THR A 150 1.13 17.83 15.17
N CYS A 151 2.38 17.51 14.85
CA CYS A 151 3.51 18.37 15.13
C CYS A 151 3.43 19.67 14.32
N ILE A 152 3.10 19.60 13.03
CA ILE A 152 2.94 20.78 12.15
C ILE A 152 1.75 21.64 12.61
N ASP A 153 0.65 21.03 13.03
CA ASP A 153 -0.54 21.73 13.55
C ASP A 153 -0.21 22.54 14.82
N ALA A 154 0.62 21.97 15.70
CA ALA A 154 1.06 22.60 16.94
C ALA A 154 2.31 23.48 16.77
N TYR A 155 2.95 23.43 15.60
CA TYR A 155 4.07 24.27 15.22
C TYR A 155 3.59 25.70 14.91
N CYS A 156 4.51 26.67 14.96
CA CYS A 156 4.17 28.09 14.82
C CYS A 156 3.39 28.34 13.51
N GLN A 157 2.20 28.97 13.61
CA GLN A 157 1.33 29.21 12.45
C GLN A 157 1.99 30.06 11.35
N GLN A 158 3.04 30.83 11.69
CA GLN A 158 3.77 31.71 10.77
C GLN A 158 5.06 31.10 10.22
N ALA A 159 5.31 29.82 10.45
CA ALA A 159 6.53 29.20 9.97
C ALA A 159 6.55 29.08 8.45
N SER A 160 7.67 29.45 7.84
CA SER A 160 7.83 29.54 6.39
C SER A 160 7.82 28.19 5.66
N ASP A 161 8.03 27.09 6.39
CA ASP A 161 8.14 25.72 5.90
C ASP A 161 6.88 24.88 6.15
N LYS A 162 5.86 25.45 6.82
CA LYS A 162 4.60 24.77 7.17
C LYS A 162 3.88 24.19 5.95
N ASP A 163 3.64 25.02 4.93
CA ASP A 163 2.90 24.60 3.73
C ASP A 163 3.65 23.53 2.93
N ALA A 164 4.97 23.66 2.83
CA ALA A 164 5.82 22.65 2.20
C ALA A 164 5.76 21.30 2.93
N CYS A 165 5.68 21.31 4.27
CA CYS A 165 5.54 20.08 5.04
C CYS A 165 4.16 19.42 4.85
N TYR A 166 3.06 20.18 4.81
CA TYR A 166 1.74 19.60 4.51
C TYR A 166 1.67 19.03 3.10
N GLU A 167 2.26 19.71 2.12
CA GLU A 167 2.27 19.23 0.73
C GLU A 167 3.00 17.88 0.63
N LEU A 168 4.12 17.71 1.35
CA LEU A 168 4.81 16.41 1.43
C LEU A 168 3.97 15.33 2.10
N VAL A 169 3.25 15.68 3.17
CA VAL A 169 2.33 14.74 3.83
C VAL A 169 1.17 14.36 2.89
N ARG A 170 0.61 15.32 2.15
CA ARG A 170 -0.48 15.08 1.21
C ARG A 170 -0.03 14.16 0.07
N GLN A 171 1.09 14.47 -0.57
CA GLN A 171 1.67 13.63 -1.62
C GLN A 171 1.92 12.20 -1.12
N TRP A 172 2.32 12.06 0.13
CA TRP A 172 2.52 10.75 0.72
C TRP A 172 1.21 9.97 0.92
N HIS A 173 0.13 10.62 1.38
CA HIS A 173 -1.19 9.99 1.44
C HIS A 173 -1.72 9.61 0.05
N ASP A 174 -1.57 10.49 -0.94
CA ASP A 174 -2.02 10.22 -2.31
C ASP A 174 -1.31 9.00 -2.93
N ARG A 175 -0.04 8.77 -2.57
CA ARG A 175 0.72 7.57 -2.96
C ARG A 175 0.21 6.31 -2.26
N PHE A 176 -0.26 6.43 -1.02
CA PHE A 176 -0.79 5.30 -0.26
C PHE A 176 -2.00 4.65 -0.93
N ASP A 177 -2.87 5.45 -1.53
CA ASP A 177 -4.08 4.92 -2.17
C ASP A 177 -3.80 4.20 -3.50
N ARG A 178 -2.65 4.45 -4.12
CA ARG A 178 -2.36 4.01 -5.50
C ARG A 178 -1.21 3.02 -5.60
N GLU A 179 -0.28 3.02 -4.66
CA GLU A 179 0.95 2.24 -4.76
C GLU A 179 0.96 0.98 -3.88
N VAL A 180 1.98 0.16 -4.12
CA VAL A 180 2.30 -1.00 -3.29
C VAL A 180 2.86 -0.53 -1.97
N VAL A 181 2.37 -1.05 -0.85
CA VAL A 181 2.77 -0.60 0.50
C VAL A 181 4.29 -0.66 0.71
N LYS A 182 4.96 -1.65 0.11
CA LYS A 182 6.41 -1.83 0.18
C LYS A 182 7.19 -0.71 -0.53
N SER A 183 6.69 -0.17 -1.65
CA SER A 183 7.38 0.86 -2.46
C SER A 183 7.24 2.28 -1.90
N ILE A 184 6.29 2.49 -0.99
CA ILE A 184 6.04 3.81 -0.42
C ILE A 184 7.16 4.15 0.57
N GLU A 185 8.14 4.91 0.12
CA GLU A 185 9.17 5.45 1.00
C GLU A 185 8.72 6.74 1.66
N ILE A 186 9.05 6.87 2.94
CA ILE A 186 8.82 8.09 3.70
C ILE A 186 9.89 9.09 3.26
N SER A 187 9.45 10.29 2.87
CA SER A 187 10.36 11.37 2.45
C SER A 187 11.46 11.59 3.49
N PRO A 188 12.73 11.78 3.10
CA PRO A 188 13.82 12.05 4.01
C PRO A 188 13.54 13.22 4.96
N LEU A 189 12.88 14.28 4.47
CA LEU A 189 12.50 15.42 5.30
C LEU A 189 11.52 15.00 6.41
N LEU A 190 10.49 14.24 6.07
CA LEU A 190 9.53 13.74 7.05
C LEU A 190 10.22 12.84 8.07
N LYS A 191 11.11 11.94 7.63
CA LYS A 191 11.93 11.08 8.52
C LYS A 191 12.75 11.90 9.53
N CYS A 192 13.30 13.04 9.13
CA CYS A 192 14.01 13.94 10.04
C CYS A 192 13.10 14.61 11.07
N ILE A 193 11.83 14.85 10.72
CA ILE A 193 10.85 15.50 11.59
C ILE A 193 10.28 14.52 12.64
N VAL A 194 10.17 13.23 12.34
CA VAL A 194 9.54 12.24 13.24
C VAL A 194 10.09 12.26 14.66
N PRO A 195 11.41 12.20 14.92
CA PRO A 195 11.93 12.15 16.28
C PRO A 195 11.63 13.44 17.05
N PHE A 196 11.53 14.56 16.34
CA PHE A 196 11.10 15.82 16.93
C PHE A 196 9.60 15.79 17.25
N ALA A 197 8.77 15.38 16.30
CA ALA A 197 7.32 15.23 16.48
C ALA A 197 6.98 14.32 17.68
N GLU A 198 7.67 13.20 17.85
CA GLU A 198 7.45 12.28 18.97
C GLU A 198 7.70 12.91 20.34
N LYS A 199 8.70 13.78 20.43
CA LYS A 199 9.00 14.53 21.67
C LYS A 199 8.04 15.69 21.85
N PHE A 200 7.83 16.47 20.79
CA PHE A 200 7.05 17.69 20.81
C PHE A 200 5.56 17.45 21.05
N ASN A 201 4.97 16.40 20.47
CA ASN A 201 3.55 16.11 20.59
C ASN A 201 3.09 15.87 22.04
N GLN A 202 4.01 15.45 22.93
CA GLN A 202 3.74 15.33 24.37
C GLN A 202 3.47 16.69 25.03
N PHE A 203 4.06 17.75 24.48
CA PHE A 203 3.99 19.12 24.99
C PHE A 203 3.02 20.01 24.21
N ALA A 204 2.61 19.59 23.00
CA ALA A 204 1.72 20.34 22.09
C ALA A 204 0.41 20.79 22.77
N ASN A 205 -0.10 20.00 23.71
CA ASN A 205 -1.34 20.29 24.45
C ASN A 205 -1.13 20.91 25.82
N VAL A 206 0.11 21.15 26.25
CA VAL A 206 0.41 21.75 27.54
C VAL A 206 0.00 23.23 27.54
N ARG A 207 -0.73 23.64 28.58
CA ARG A 207 -1.32 24.99 28.69
C ARG A 207 -0.28 26.10 28.58
N SER A 208 0.91 25.91 29.16
CA SER A 208 2.01 26.89 29.10
C SER A 208 2.55 27.08 27.69
N TRP A 209 2.66 26.01 26.91
CA TRP A 209 3.09 26.06 25.51
C TRP A 209 2.09 26.83 24.64
N ARG A 210 0.79 26.53 24.79
CA ARG A 210 -0.28 27.27 24.10
C ARG A 210 -0.32 28.75 24.49
N ALA A 211 -0.11 29.06 25.78
CA ALA A 211 -0.05 30.44 26.26
C ALA A 211 1.14 31.21 25.65
N PHE A 212 2.32 30.57 25.57
CA PHE A 212 3.50 31.13 24.91
C PHE A 212 3.26 31.41 23.41
N LEU A 213 2.69 30.44 22.68
CA LEU A 213 2.36 30.60 21.26
C LEU A 213 1.37 31.75 21.03
N ASN A 214 0.31 31.84 21.84
CA ASN A 214 -0.67 32.93 21.74
C ASN A 214 -0.04 34.30 22.01
N GLN A 215 0.87 34.40 22.98
CA GLN A 215 1.61 35.65 23.24
C GLN A 215 2.49 36.04 22.04
N GLN A 216 3.22 35.08 21.45
CA GLN A 216 4.06 35.34 20.26
C GLN A 216 3.23 35.77 19.04
N MET A 217 2.08 35.15 18.79
CA MET A 217 1.17 35.56 17.71
C MET A 217 0.65 36.98 17.92
N THR A 218 0.30 37.33 19.16
CA THR A 218 -0.17 38.69 19.50
C THR A 218 0.93 39.73 19.29
N ILE A 219 2.17 39.41 19.67
CA ILE A 219 3.33 40.30 19.47
C ILE A 219 3.63 40.50 17.98
N ASN A 220 3.57 39.43 17.17
CA ASN A 220 3.80 39.51 15.73
C ASN A 220 2.66 40.21 14.97
N ALA A 221 1.41 40.08 15.44
CA ALA A 221 0.27 40.79 14.88
C ALA A 221 0.34 42.31 15.15
N VAL A 222 0.85 42.72 16.32
CA VAL A 222 1.02 44.14 16.68
C VAL A 222 2.23 44.78 16.00
N LYS A 223 3.27 44.01 15.70
CA LYS A 223 4.52 44.53 15.08
C LYS A 223 4.53 44.53 13.55
N GLY A 224 3.50 43.97 12.89
CA GLY A 224 3.55 43.69 11.44
C GLY A 224 4.64 42.65 11.09
N PRO A 225 4.63 42.07 9.88
CA PRO A 225 5.70 41.18 9.48
C PRO A 225 7.00 41.97 9.52
N LEU A 226 7.91 41.59 10.43
CA LEU A 226 9.24 42.16 10.54
C LEU A 226 9.87 42.14 9.14
N GLN A 227 9.91 43.31 8.49
CA GLN A 227 10.76 43.54 7.34
C GLN A 227 12.17 43.16 7.79
N ARG A 228 12.62 41.98 7.35
CA ARG A 228 14.02 41.60 7.49
C ARG A 228 14.80 42.63 6.69
N GLN A 229 15.43 43.57 7.38
CA GLN A 229 16.49 44.38 6.78
C GLN A 229 17.51 43.40 6.19
N PRO A 230 17.92 43.58 4.92
CA PRO A 230 18.99 42.77 4.36
C PRO A 230 20.25 43.05 5.19
N MET A 231 20.76 42.03 5.88
CA MET A 231 22.08 42.12 6.49
C MET A 231 23.09 42.38 5.36
N ALA A 232 23.65 43.59 5.36
CA ALA A 232 24.76 43.94 4.50
C ALA A 232 25.88 42.91 4.70
N ALA A 233 26.36 42.36 3.58
CA ALA A 233 27.54 41.53 3.56
C ALA A 233 28.73 42.36 4.05
N ASN A 234 29.14 42.15 5.30
CA ASN A 234 30.43 42.62 5.80
C ASN A 234 31.53 41.85 5.03
N LYS A 235 32.06 42.48 3.99
CA LYS A 235 33.38 42.12 3.45
C LYS A 235 34.44 42.51 4.50
N PRO A 236 35.32 41.60 4.92
CA PRO A 236 36.45 42.00 5.75
C PRO A 236 37.41 42.87 4.93
N GLN A 237 37.72 44.06 5.45
CA GLN A 237 38.86 44.86 5.01
C GLN A 237 40.14 44.13 5.43
N ILE A 238 40.91 43.67 4.46
CA ILE A 238 42.29 43.24 4.67
C ILE A 238 43.14 44.51 4.57
N GLU A 239 43.59 45.01 5.72
CA GLU A 239 44.63 46.04 5.80
C GLU A 239 45.97 45.43 5.37
N ASN A 240 46.44 45.83 4.18
CA ASN A 240 47.83 45.62 3.77
C ASN A 240 48.67 46.76 4.34
N ASN A 241 49.49 46.47 5.35
CA ASN A 241 50.60 47.32 5.77
C ASN A 241 51.87 46.49 5.92
N ALA A 242 52.75 46.57 4.92
CA ALA A 242 54.21 46.50 5.08
C ALA A 242 54.90 46.93 3.77
N PRO A 243 55.78 47.95 3.80
CA PRO A 243 56.82 48.11 2.80
C PRO A 243 58.24 48.06 3.40
N LEU A 244 59.21 47.94 2.48
CA LEU A 244 60.69 48.03 2.53
C LEU A 244 61.41 46.67 2.54
N GLN A 245 62.08 46.22 1.46
CA GLN A 245 63.33 46.71 0.81
C GLN A 245 64.47 46.85 1.84
N ASP A 246 65.69 46.33 1.70
CA ASP A 246 66.58 45.86 0.61
C ASP A 246 67.49 44.73 1.20
N GLU A 247 68.27 43.89 0.50
CA GLU A 247 69.37 44.18 -0.42
C GLU A 247 69.79 42.93 -1.25
N PRO A 248 70.55 43.13 -2.35
CA PRO A 248 71.15 42.09 -3.18
C PRO A 248 72.61 41.80 -2.79
N GLY A 249 73.12 40.61 -3.13
CA GLY A 249 74.56 40.36 -3.06
C GLY A 249 74.99 38.94 -3.40
N THR A 250 75.36 38.76 -4.68
CA THR A 250 76.32 37.78 -5.25
C THR A 250 76.20 36.30 -4.94
#